data_AF-A0A5C8WX73-F1
#
_entry.id   AF-A0A5C8WX73-F1
#
_cell.length_a   1.000
_cell.length_b   1.000
_cell.length_c   1.000
_cell.angle_alpha   90.00
_cell.angle_beta   90.00
_cell.angle_gamma   90.00
#
_symmetry.space_group_name_H-M   'P 1'
#
loop_
_entity.id
_entity.type
_entity.pdbx_description
1 polymer ?
#
loop_
_entity_poly.entity_id
_entity_poly.type
_entity_poly.pdbx_seq_one_letter_code
_entity_poly.pdbx_strand_id
1 'polypeptide(L)' 'MSLIHNEQTKLLATGLNTIAAAFIIIGVVTPVTAVSFGIANAPKPTGVTVFFAAVWLCTGFGIHWIARRVLRSLKP' A
#
# COMPACT_ATOMS: atom_id res chain seq x y z
N MET A 1 -6.61 11.65 29.33
CA MET A 1 -5.45 10.80 28.99
C MET A 1 -5.60 10.01 27.67
N SER A 2 -6.81 9.80 27.13
CA SER A 2 -7.01 9.10 25.84
C SER A 2 -6.50 9.88 24.61
N LEU A 3 -6.40 11.21 24.69
CA LEU A 3 -5.97 12.06 23.56
C LEU A 3 -4.58 11.71 23.02
N ILE A 4 -3.55 11.65 23.88
CA ILE A 4 -2.17 11.33 23.44
C ILE A 4 -2.13 9.94 22.80
N HIS A 5 -2.79 8.96 23.42
CA HIS A 5 -2.90 7.60 22.88
C HIS A 5 -3.56 7.60 21.49
N ASN A 6 -4.68 8.29 21.34
CA ASN A 6 -5.41 8.35 20.07
C ASN A 6 -4.58 9.01 18.96
N GLU A 7 -3.85 10.09 19.25
CA GLU A 7 -2.97 10.73 18.28
C GLU A 7 -1.82 9.81 17.86
N GLN A 8 -1.19 9.08 18.80
CA GLN A 8 -0.19 8.07 18.47
C GLN A 8 -0.77 6.94 17.60
N THR A 9 -1.97 6.45 17.92
CA THR A 9 -2.67 5.43 17.13
C THR A 9 -2.99 5.92 15.72
N LYS A 10 -3.41 7.18 15.56
CA LYS A 10 -3.66 7.78 14.24
C LYS A 10 -2.37 7.93 13.43
N LEU A 11 -1.29 8.39 14.05
CA LEU A 11 0.02 8.49 13.39
C LEU A 11 0.49 7.11 12.91
N LEU A 12 0.36 6.07 13.73
CA LEU A 12 0.67 4.70 13.35
C LEU A 12 -0.18 4.21 12.18
N ALA A 13 -1.50 4.36 12.26
CA ALA A 13 -2.41 3.96 11.19
C ALA A 13 -2.11 4.70 9.87
N THR A 14 -1.77 5.99 9.97
CA THR A 14 -1.38 6.80 8.81
C THR A 14 -0.08 6.28 8.20
N GLY A 15 0.94 6.00 9.02
CA GLY A 15 2.20 5.42 8.57
C GLY A 15 2.01 4.08 7.84
N LEU A 16 1.23 3.17 8.43
CA LEU A 16 0.88 1.89 7.80
C LEU A 16 0.14 2.09 6.47
N ASN A 17 -0.81 3.03 6.42
CA ASN A 17 -1.55 3.33 5.20
C ASN A 17 -0.65 3.92 4.09
N THR A 18 0.32 4.77 4.45
CA THR A 18 1.32 5.29 3.50
C THR A 18 2.18 4.16 2.93
N ILE A 19 2.60 3.21 3.77
CA ILE A 19 3.33 2.01 3.31
C ILE A 19 2.44 1.19 2.36
N ALA A 20 1.18 0.93 2.73
CA ALA A 20 0.23 0.22 1.87
C ALA A 20 0.09 0.88 0.49
N ALA A 21 -0.07 2.21 0.45
CA ALA A 21 -0.14 2.97 -0.79
C ALA A 21 1.16 2.85 -1.61
N ALA A 22 2.33 2.93 -0.97
CA ALA A 22 3.62 2.77 -1.64
C ALA A 22 3.75 1.39 -2.30
N PHE A 23 3.30 0.32 -1.66
CA PHE A 23 3.30 -1.03 -2.25
C PHE A 23 2.43 -1.10 -3.52
N ILE A 24 1.23 -0.52 -3.48
CA ILE A 24 0.31 -0.51 -4.63
C ILE A 24 0.88 0.34 -5.76
N ILE A 25 1.43 1.52 -5.43
CA ILE A 25 2.00 2.43 -6.43
C ILE A 25 3.21 1.79 -7.10
N ILE A 26 4.21 1.35 -6.32
CA ILE A 26 5.45 0.79 -6.87
C ILE A 26 5.20 -0.53 -7.60
N GLY A 27 4.39 -1.41 -7.02
CA GLY A 27 4.17 -2.76 -7.55
C GLY A 27 3.18 -2.83 -8.71
N VAL A 28 2.29 -1.84 -8.87
CA VAL A 28 1.21 -1.88 -9.87
C VAL A 28 1.11 -0.59 -10.68
N VAL A 29 0.87 0.55 -10.04
CA VAL A 29 0.57 1.79 -10.78
C VAL A 29 1.76 2.24 -11.62
N THR A 30 2.96 2.27 -11.04
CA THR A 30 4.21 2.64 -11.73
C THR A 30 4.50 1.76 -12.95
N PRO A 31 4.55 0.42 -12.86
CA PRO A 31 4.83 -0.42 -14.02
C PRO A 31 3.72 -0.35 -15.09
N VAL A 32 2.44 -0.28 -14.70
CA VAL A 32 1.33 -0.09 -15.65
C VAL A 32 1.48 1.23 -16.40
N THR A 33 1.84 2.29 -15.69
CA THR A 33 2.07 3.62 -16.26
C THR A 33 3.26 3.60 -17.22
N ALA A 34 4.37 2.96 -16.84
CA ALA A 34 5.56 2.84 -17.67
C ALA A 34 5.29 2.07 -18.98
N VAL A 35 4.51 0.98 -18.92
CA VAL A 35 4.06 0.24 -20.11
C VAL A 35 3.16 1.12 -20.99
N SER A 36 2.21 1.83 -20.38
CA SER A 36 1.24 2.67 -21.11
C SER A 36 1.91 3.83 -21.86
N PHE A 37 3.01 4.37 -21.34
CA PHE A 37 3.79 5.43 -21.99
C PHE A 37 4.93 4.91 -22.90
N GLY A 38 5.05 3.60 -23.09
CA GLY A 38 6.09 3.02 -23.96
C GLY A 38 7.52 3.27 -23.46
N ILE A 39 7.72 3.36 -22.14
CA ILE A 39 9.06 3.54 -21.56
C ILE A 39 9.94 2.35 -21.95
N ALA A 40 11.10 2.59 -22.55
CA ALA A 40 11.95 1.56 -23.16
C ALA A 40 12.33 0.40 -22.21
N ASN A 41 12.47 0.69 -20.91
CA ASN A 41 12.81 -0.28 -19.86
C ASN A 41 11.59 -0.71 -19.02
N ALA A 42 10.37 -0.50 -19.50
CA ALA A 42 9.17 -0.95 -18.81
C ALA A 42 9.14 -2.48 -18.68
N PRO A 43 8.59 -3.04 -17.59
CA PRO A 43 8.44 -4.48 -17.44
C PRO A 43 7.55 -5.04 -18.56
N LYS A 44 8.00 -6.12 -19.21
CA LYS A 44 7.16 -6.83 -20.19
C LYS A 44 6.00 -7.53 -19.45
N PRO A 45 4.75 -7.43 -19.95
CA PRO A 45 3.59 -8.08 -19.33
C PRO A 45 3.63 -9.59 -19.55
N THR A 46 4.40 -10.27 -18.71
CA THR A 46 4.52 -11.71 -18.64
C THR A 46 3.74 -12.25 -17.44
N GLY A 47 3.43 -13.55 -17.43
CA GLY A 47 2.77 -14.18 -16.27
C GLY A 47 3.52 -13.96 -14.95
N VAL A 48 4.86 -13.94 -14.99
CA VAL A 48 5.72 -13.66 -13.82
C VAL A 48 5.51 -12.22 -13.33
N THR A 49 5.54 -11.23 -14.22
CA THR A 49 5.33 -9.82 -13.81
C THR A 49 3.92 -9.57 -13.27
N VAL A 50 2.90 -10.24 -13.82
CA VAL A 50 1.51 -10.17 -13.33
C VAL A 50 1.41 -10.80 -11.94
N PHE A 51 2.04 -11.96 -11.72
CA PHE A 51 2.09 -12.60 -10.41
C PHE A 51 2.76 -11.70 -9.37
N PHE A 52 3.91 -11.11 -9.69
CA PHE A 52 4.56 -10.16 -8.79
C PHE A 52 3.67 -8.94 -8.49
N ALA A 53 3.04 -8.34 -9.51
CA ALA A 53 2.11 -7.23 -9.30
C ALA A 53 0.95 -7.62 -8.35
N ALA A 54 0.41 -8.83 -8.50
CA ALA A 54 -0.63 -9.36 -7.62
C ALA A 54 -0.14 -9.55 -6.18
N VAL A 55 1.08 -10.06 -5.97
CA VAL A 55 1.69 -10.19 -4.63
C VAL A 55 1.83 -8.82 -3.96
N TRP A 56 2.36 -7.83 -4.69
CA TRP A 56 2.50 -6.46 -4.17
C TRP A 56 1.15 -5.83 -3.84
N LEU A 57 0.15 -6.03 -4.71
CA LEU A 57 -1.21 -5.54 -4.50
C LEU A 57 -1.85 -6.16 -3.26
N CYS A 58 -1.77 -7.49 -3.12
CA CYS A 58 -2.28 -8.22 -1.95
C CYS A 58 -1.61 -7.75 -0.65
N THR A 59 -0.28 -7.56 -0.66
CA THR A 59 0.46 -7.02 0.48
C THR A 59 -0.02 -5.61 0.83
N GLY A 60 -0.15 -4.72 -0.17
CA GLY A 60 -0.68 -3.37 0.03
C GLY A 60 -2.07 -3.37 0.68
N PHE A 61 -3.01 -4.18 0.15
CA PHE A 61 -4.33 -4.32 0.75
C PHE A 61 -4.30 -4.92 2.16
N GLY A 62 -3.42 -5.90 2.41
CA GLY A 62 -3.21 -6.47 3.74
C GLY A 62 -2.75 -5.44 4.76
N ILE A 63 -1.77 -4.60 4.40
CA ILE A 63 -1.28 -3.52 5.28
C ILE A 63 -2.36 -2.45 5.48
N HIS A 64 -3.09 -2.07 4.44
CA HIS A 64 -4.22 -1.12 4.56
C HIS A 64 -5.28 -1.65 5.54
N TRP A 65 -5.59 -2.94 5.47
CA TRP A 65 -6.51 -3.59 6.41
C TRP A 65 -5.99 -3.55 7.85
N ILE A 66 -4.69 -3.76 8.06
CA ILE A 66 -4.07 -3.61 9.39
C ILE A 66 -4.19 -2.17 9.88
N ALA A 67 -3.92 -1.16 9.04
CA ALA A 67 -4.10 0.25 9.39
C ALA A 67 -5.55 0.55 9.84
N ARG A 68 -6.54 0.00 9.14
CA ARG A 68 -7.96 0.08 9.50
C ARG A 68 -8.25 -0.58 10.86
N ARG A 69 -7.61 -1.70 11.16
CA ARG A 69 -7.73 -2.35 12.48
C ARG A 69 -7.10 -1.53 13.59
N VAL A 70 -5.96 -0.89 13.34
CA VAL A 70 -5.30 0.03 14.30
C VAL A 70 -6.24 1.19 14.66
N LEU A 71 -6.94 1.79 13.69
CA LEU A 71 -7.91 2.85 13.97
C LEU A 71 -9.12 2.41 14.82
N ARG A 72 -9.43 1.11 14.88
CA ARG A 72 -10.52 0.61 15.73
C ARG A 72 -10.14 0.56 17.21
N SER A 73 -8.88 0.76 17.57
CA SER A 73 -8.45 0.81 18.97
C SER A 73 -8.58 2.19 19.60
N LEU A 74 -9.13 3.18 18.89
CA LEU A 74 -9.35 4.52 19.43
C LEU A 74 -10.29 4.49 20.63
N LYS A 75 -9.94 5.25 21.67
CA LYS A 75 -10.71 5.34 22.91
C LYS A 75 -11.58 6.61 22.89
N PRO A 76 -12.77 6.58 23.52
CA PRO A 76 -13.57 7.79 23.71
C PRO A 76 -12.82 8.87 24.52
#